data_AF-A0A0N0DWW2-F1
#
_entry.id   AF-A0A0N0DWW2-F1
#
_cell.length_a   1.000
_cell.length_b   1.000
_cell.length_c   1.000
_cell.angle_alpha   90.00
_cell.angle_beta   90.00
_cell.angle_gamma   90.00
#
_symmetry.space_group_name_H-M   'P 1'
#
loop_
_entity.id
_entity.type
_entity.pdbx_description
1 polymer ?
#
loop_
_entity_poly.entity_id
_entity_poly.type
_entity_poly.pdbx_seq_one_letter_code
_entity_poly.pdbx_strand_id
1 'polypeptide(L)'
;MERIPLIVRRLVAAEQHCNFVHYYLSFCDLSASPQVMETSKFSDAVTADSAVEGAQPEYKLVYDVMRSRDGRILFRQLYAERFAHSLALVAPDHVFPAELLQVLQDRLQLYIDAPGVYYTGVTEQNVKIVSWLLDGAAAASPIPAILMLPKSSYPPAAMYHDGAKLGFLYDAHRANPNAKVAQTALRNRAEAFQKENGLFEVLLVHSAADGFLVPEGSRSNYLLQRRDGTWWCSAEEDIVVGITLKATYRVLEACGLGSVHHRKLNLKDVLECKSLYMLGTSPTILPVQSLLLYKSDDTRRCFDEATQALGVDLTTGLCHAIHRTDDGCRAELVIPVDAELAPRLRTQYIKEAESD
;
A
#
# COMPACT_ATOMS: atom_id res chain seq x y z
N MET A 1 -19.53 -15.88 13.75
CA MET A 1 -18.23 -16.44 13.31
C MET A 1 -18.38 -17.35 12.10
N GLU A 2 -19.31 -18.30 12.09
CA GLU A 2 -19.50 -19.26 10.99
C GLU A 2 -19.69 -18.65 9.58
N ARG A 3 -20.28 -17.45 9.49
CA ARG A 3 -20.48 -16.73 8.21
C ARG A 3 -19.23 -16.00 7.69
N ILE A 4 -18.14 -15.98 8.46
CA ILE A 4 -16.90 -15.29 8.10
C ILE A 4 -15.88 -16.35 7.65
N PRO A 5 -15.38 -16.31 6.41
CA PRO A 5 -14.43 -17.28 5.91
C PRO A 5 -13.18 -17.38 6.78
N LEU A 6 -12.60 -18.59 6.86
CA LEU A 6 -11.41 -18.83 7.68
C LEU A 6 -10.25 -17.90 7.33
N ILE A 7 -10.03 -17.60 6.05
CA ILE A 7 -9.00 -16.67 5.60
C ILE A 7 -9.19 -15.25 6.17
N VAL A 8 -10.43 -14.76 6.24
CA VAL A 8 -10.75 -13.45 6.82
C VAL A 8 -10.58 -13.50 8.34
N ARG A 9 -11.00 -14.59 8.99
CA ARG A 9 -10.82 -14.76 10.44
C ARG A 9 -9.35 -14.73 10.84
N ARG A 10 -8.49 -15.43 10.09
CA ARG A 10 -7.02 -15.41 10.26
C ARG A 10 -6.44 -14.02 10.04
N LEU A 11 -6.89 -13.30 9.02
CA LEU A 11 -6.46 -11.93 8.76
C LEU A 11 -6.79 -11.00 9.92
N VAL A 12 -8.04 -11.04 10.42
CA VAL A 12 -8.46 -10.21 11.55
C VAL A 12 -7.65 -10.57 12.80
N ALA A 13 -7.51 -11.86 13.12
CA ALA A 13 -6.74 -12.30 14.28
C ALA A 13 -5.26 -11.85 14.24
N ALA A 14 -4.65 -11.85 13.05
CA ALA A 14 -3.24 -11.48 12.89
C ALA A 14 -2.98 -9.97 12.93
N GLU A 15 -3.92 -9.17 12.44
CA GLU A 15 -3.68 -7.74 12.20
C GLU A 15 -4.35 -6.80 13.22
N GLN A 16 -5.41 -7.25 13.89
CA GLN A 16 -6.23 -6.40 14.75
C GLN A 16 -5.42 -5.78 15.91
N HIS A 17 -5.78 -4.55 16.24
CA HIS A 17 -5.27 -3.79 17.38
C HIS A 17 -6.40 -2.96 17.99
N CYS A 18 -7.51 -3.62 18.30
CA CYS A 18 -8.72 -3.02 18.86
C CYS A 18 -9.48 -4.05 19.70
N ASN A 19 -10.42 -3.59 20.53
CA ASN A 19 -11.24 -4.51 21.36
C ASN A 19 -12.36 -5.18 20.57
N PHE A 20 -12.88 -4.51 19.54
CA PHE A 20 -13.97 -5.01 18.72
C PHE A 20 -13.84 -4.54 17.26
N VAL A 21 -14.54 -5.25 16.40
CA VAL A 21 -14.72 -4.91 14.99
C VAL A 21 -16.19 -4.63 14.69
N HIS A 22 -16.47 -3.84 13.65
CA HIS A 22 -17.79 -3.77 13.04
C HIS A 22 -17.86 -4.76 11.87
N TYR A 23 -18.76 -5.73 11.97
CA TYR A 23 -19.04 -6.68 10.89
C TYR A 23 -20.38 -6.35 10.24
N TYR A 24 -20.37 -6.15 8.92
CA TYR A 24 -21.56 -6.00 8.10
C TYR A 24 -21.75 -7.25 7.25
N LEU A 25 -22.94 -7.85 7.32
CA LEU A 25 -23.29 -9.00 6.46
C LEU A 25 -23.37 -8.60 4.98
N SER A 26 -23.85 -7.39 4.72
CA SER A 26 -23.71 -6.70 3.43
C SER A 26 -23.48 -5.23 3.72
N PHE A 27 -22.37 -4.66 3.25
CA PHE A 27 -22.13 -3.24 3.46
C PHE A 27 -22.99 -2.36 2.53
N CYS A 28 -23.56 -2.94 1.47
CA CYS A 28 -24.48 -2.29 0.53
C CYS A 28 -25.93 -2.21 1.06
N ASP A 29 -26.28 -2.95 2.12
CA ASP A 29 -27.61 -2.85 2.73
C ASP A 29 -27.70 -1.58 3.56
N LEU A 30 -28.30 -0.53 3.01
CA LEU A 30 -28.41 0.82 3.59
C LEU A 30 -29.05 0.84 4.99
N SER A 31 -29.88 -0.16 5.32
CA SER A 31 -30.58 -0.25 6.61
C SER A 31 -29.80 -1.03 7.68
N ALA A 32 -28.75 -1.75 7.29
CA ALA A 32 -28.04 -2.65 8.19
C ALA A 32 -27.16 -1.90 9.19
N SER A 33 -27.39 -2.17 10.48
CA SER A 33 -26.45 -1.84 11.55
C SER A 33 -25.31 -2.86 11.62
N PRO A 34 -24.10 -2.47 12.07
CA PRO A 34 -23.01 -3.42 12.24
C PRO A 34 -23.30 -4.41 13.36
N GLN A 35 -22.86 -5.64 13.19
CA GLN A 35 -22.65 -6.56 14.29
C GLN A 35 -21.33 -6.21 14.97
N VAL A 36 -21.38 -5.82 16.24
CA VAL A 36 -20.17 -5.56 17.05
C VAL A 36 -19.63 -6.90 17.53
N MET A 37 -18.39 -7.22 17.16
CA MET A 37 -17.75 -8.49 17.50
C MET A 37 -16.43 -8.27 18.21
N GLU A 38 -16.26 -8.88 19.38
CA GLU A 38 -15.00 -8.87 20.13
C GLU A 38 -13.86 -9.53 19.33
N THR A 39 -12.68 -8.92 19.34
CA THR A 39 -11.51 -9.41 18.60
C THR A 39 -10.93 -10.71 19.16
N SER A 40 -11.10 -10.97 20.46
CA SER A 40 -10.72 -12.24 21.11
C SER A 40 -11.33 -13.46 20.41
N LYS A 41 -12.60 -13.37 20.00
CA LYS A 41 -13.33 -14.44 19.31
C LYS A 41 -12.66 -14.87 17.99
N PHE A 42 -11.99 -13.94 17.30
CA PHE A 42 -11.26 -14.26 16.07
C PHE A 42 -9.99 -15.05 16.37
N SER A 43 -9.28 -14.70 17.45
CA SER A 43 -8.08 -15.41 17.89
C SER A 43 -8.40 -16.83 18.32
N ASP A 44 -9.44 -16.99 19.15
CA ASP A 44 -9.89 -18.29 19.66
C ASP A 44 -10.35 -19.22 18.53
N ALA A 45 -11.09 -18.68 17.55
CA ALA A 45 -11.57 -19.45 16.41
C ALA A 45 -10.42 -19.96 15.52
N VAL A 46 -9.34 -19.18 15.37
CA VAL A 46 -8.18 -19.61 14.57
C VAL A 46 -7.41 -20.73 15.27
N THR A 47 -7.31 -20.71 16.61
CA THR A 47 -6.72 -21.82 17.38
C THR A 47 -7.55 -23.10 17.32
N ALA A 48 -8.88 -23.00 17.26
CA ALA A 48 -9.76 -24.18 17.12
C ALA A 48 -9.73 -24.77 15.70
N ASP A 49 -9.58 -23.93 14.68
CA ASP A 49 -9.60 -24.31 13.26
C ASP A 49 -8.23 -24.71 12.69
N SER A 50 -7.21 -24.93 13.53
CA SER A 50 -5.89 -25.41 13.08
C SER A 50 -5.91 -26.82 12.47
N ALA A 51 -7.06 -27.50 12.51
CA ALA A 51 -7.27 -28.87 12.03
C ALA A 51 -8.12 -28.96 10.73
N VAL A 52 -8.52 -27.84 10.10
CA VAL A 52 -9.34 -27.88 8.88
C VAL A 52 -8.45 -28.15 7.66
N GLU A 53 -8.20 -29.42 7.37
CA GLU A 53 -7.63 -29.89 6.10
C GLU A 53 -8.76 -30.04 5.06
N GLY A 54 -8.82 -29.12 4.09
CA GLY A 54 -9.75 -29.19 2.98
C GLY A 54 -9.60 -28.01 2.02
N ALA A 55 -9.98 -28.20 0.75
CA ALA A 55 -10.01 -27.12 -0.24
C ALA A 55 -11.03 -26.06 0.20
N GLN A 56 -10.55 -24.90 0.63
CA GLN A 56 -11.40 -23.76 0.96
C GLN A 56 -11.84 -23.06 -0.33
N PRO A 57 -13.05 -22.48 -0.36
CA PRO A 57 -13.45 -21.63 -1.46
C PRO A 57 -12.45 -20.48 -1.65
N GLU A 58 -12.15 -20.14 -2.89
CA GLU A 58 -11.27 -19.02 -3.21
C GLU A 58 -12.05 -17.70 -3.07
N TYR A 59 -11.55 -16.81 -2.19
CA TYR A 59 -12.15 -15.50 -1.95
C TYR A 59 -11.24 -14.40 -2.48
N LYS A 60 -11.81 -13.46 -3.23
CA LYS A 60 -11.16 -12.20 -3.59
C LYS A 60 -11.36 -11.22 -2.43
N LEU A 61 -10.26 -10.84 -1.78
CA LEU A 61 -10.28 -9.92 -0.65
C LEU A 61 -10.00 -8.49 -1.11
N VAL A 62 -11.03 -7.63 -1.13
CA VAL A 62 -10.90 -6.20 -1.40
C VAL A 62 -10.69 -5.48 -0.08
N TYR A 63 -9.67 -4.63 0.03
CA TYR A 63 -9.39 -3.95 1.29
C TYR A 63 -8.92 -2.52 1.08
N ASP A 64 -9.07 -1.72 2.12
CA ASP A 64 -8.38 -0.44 2.21
C ASP A 64 -7.86 -0.17 3.61
N VAL A 65 -6.80 0.65 3.70
CA VAL A 65 -6.19 1.12 4.95
C VAL A 65 -6.08 2.63 4.89
N MET A 66 -6.79 3.28 5.80
CA MET A 66 -6.86 4.73 5.94
C MET A 66 -6.16 5.17 7.22
N ARG A 67 -5.67 6.41 7.25
CA ARG A 67 -5.16 7.03 8.47
C ARG A 67 -6.28 7.83 9.11
N SER A 68 -6.55 7.57 10.38
CA SER A 68 -7.42 8.39 11.21
C SER A 68 -6.57 9.21 12.17
N ARG A 69 -6.95 10.46 12.37
CA ARG A 69 -6.33 11.40 13.30
C ARG A 69 -7.40 12.28 13.94
N ASP A 70 -7.34 12.40 15.25
CA ASP A 70 -8.23 13.25 16.06
C ASP A 70 -9.72 13.00 15.75
N GLY A 71 -10.11 11.73 15.63
CA GLY A 71 -11.48 11.30 15.37
C GLY A 71 -11.95 11.45 13.92
N ARG A 72 -11.04 11.68 12.97
CA ARG A 72 -11.37 11.87 11.55
C ARG A 72 -10.50 11.00 10.65
N ILE A 73 -11.11 10.43 9.62
CA ILE A 73 -10.36 9.75 8.55
C ILE A 73 -9.87 10.80 7.55
N LEU A 74 -8.55 10.84 7.36
CA LEU A 74 -7.92 11.69 6.36
C LEU A 74 -8.33 11.23 4.96
N PHE A 75 -8.72 12.15 4.08
CA PHE A 75 -9.14 11.87 2.70
C PHE A 75 -10.30 10.84 2.57
N ARG A 76 -11.25 10.88 3.50
CA ARG A 76 -12.32 9.87 3.64
C ARG A 76 -13.09 9.62 2.34
N GLN A 77 -13.40 10.69 1.59
CA GLN A 77 -14.10 10.58 0.31
C GLN A 77 -13.28 9.76 -0.71
N LEU A 78 -11.99 10.10 -0.88
CA LEU A 78 -11.12 9.42 -1.83
C LEU A 78 -10.95 7.93 -1.50
N TYR A 79 -10.91 7.56 -0.22
CA TYR A 79 -10.87 6.16 0.20
C TYR A 79 -12.19 5.43 -0.11
N ALA A 80 -13.34 6.07 0.12
CA ALA A 80 -14.64 5.48 -0.23
C ALA A 80 -14.75 5.23 -1.75
N GLU A 81 -14.33 6.20 -2.57
CA GLU A 81 -14.28 6.07 -4.04
C GLU A 81 -13.39 4.92 -4.49
N ARG A 82 -12.17 4.80 -3.96
CA ARG A 82 -11.25 3.71 -4.34
C ARG A 82 -11.76 2.34 -3.90
N PHE A 83 -12.33 2.25 -2.70
CA PHE A 83 -12.88 0.98 -2.22
C PHE A 83 -14.06 0.53 -3.08
N ALA A 84 -15.00 1.44 -3.39
CA ALA A 84 -16.10 1.19 -4.31
C ALA A 84 -15.62 0.79 -5.71
N HIS A 85 -14.63 1.51 -6.26
CA HIS A 85 -14.04 1.17 -7.55
C HIS A 85 -13.40 -0.23 -7.56
N SER A 86 -12.66 -0.57 -6.50
CA SER A 86 -12.06 -1.91 -6.36
C SER A 86 -13.11 -3.01 -6.29
N LEU A 87 -14.25 -2.77 -5.63
CA LEU A 87 -15.37 -3.71 -5.61
C LEU A 87 -15.99 -3.88 -7.00
N ALA A 88 -16.21 -2.79 -7.74
CA ALA A 88 -16.75 -2.84 -9.09
C ALA A 88 -15.84 -3.61 -10.06
N LEU A 89 -14.52 -3.49 -9.93
CA LEU A 89 -13.56 -4.28 -10.71
C LEU A 89 -13.60 -5.77 -10.38
N VAL A 90 -13.83 -6.12 -9.11
CA VAL A 90 -13.83 -7.52 -8.65
C VAL A 90 -15.18 -8.19 -8.88
N ALA A 91 -16.27 -7.42 -8.87
CA ALA A 91 -17.65 -7.87 -9.05
C ALA A 91 -18.37 -6.99 -10.10
N PRO A 92 -18.00 -7.08 -11.40
CA PRO A 92 -18.53 -6.21 -12.44
C PRO A 92 -20.03 -6.40 -12.69
N ASP A 93 -20.56 -7.59 -12.40
CA ASP A 93 -21.99 -7.89 -12.56
C ASP A 93 -22.83 -7.49 -11.33
N HIS A 94 -22.19 -7.03 -10.25
CA HIS A 94 -22.91 -6.63 -9.04
C HIS A 94 -23.55 -5.25 -9.22
N VAL A 95 -24.83 -5.15 -8.85
CA VAL A 95 -25.57 -3.88 -8.91
C VAL A 95 -25.39 -3.13 -7.59
N PHE A 96 -24.48 -2.15 -7.59
CA PHE A 96 -24.24 -1.31 -6.44
C PHE A 96 -25.31 -0.21 -6.29
N PRO A 97 -25.77 0.10 -5.05
CA PRO A 97 -26.68 1.21 -4.82
C PRO A 97 -26.03 2.55 -5.16
N ALA A 98 -26.83 3.53 -5.60
CA ALA A 98 -26.33 4.87 -5.93
C ALA A 98 -25.69 5.57 -4.72
N GLU A 99 -26.17 5.25 -3.52
CA GLU A 99 -25.77 5.82 -2.24
C GLU A 99 -24.50 5.17 -1.66
N LEU A 100 -23.89 4.20 -2.36
CA LEU A 100 -22.77 3.41 -1.84
C LEU A 100 -21.64 4.25 -1.24
N LEU A 101 -21.24 5.32 -1.94
CA LEU A 101 -20.15 6.18 -1.50
C LEU A 101 -20.49 6.89 -0.18
N GLN A 102 -21.71 7.39 -0.03
CA GLN A 102 -22.16 8.03 1.21
C GLN A 102 -22.18 7.00 2.35
N VAL A 103 -22.71 5.81 2.09
CA VAL A 103 -22.83 4.73 3.08
C VAL A 103 -21.46 4.25 3.55
N LEU A 104 -20.48 4.17 2.65
CA LEU A 104 -19.10 3.86 3.03
C LEU A 104 -18.56 4.91 4.00
N GLN A 105 -18.70 6.19 3.66
CA GLN A 105 -18.22 7.29 4.51
C GLN A 105 -18.90 7.29 5.88
N ASP A 106 -20.22 7.10 5.92
CA ASP A 106 -20.99 7.09 7.16
C ASP A 106 -20.59 5.91 8.06
N ARG A 107 -20.40 4.71 7.49
CA ARG A 107 -19.99 3.52 8.26
C ARG A 107 -18.56 3.64 8.79
N LEU A 108 -17.68 4.22 7.99
CA LEU A 108 -16.31 4.51 8.41
C LEU A 108 -16.29 5.51 9.57
N GLN A 109 -17.09 6.57 9.49
CA GLN A 109 -17.23 7.54 10.57
C GLN A 109 -17.87 6.91 11.81
N LEU A 110 -18.95 6.13 11.63
CA LEU A 110 -19.60 5.40 12.71
C LEU A 110 -18.64 4.47 13.45
N TYR A 111 -17.70 3.83 12.74
CA TYR A 111 -16.72 2.95 13.39
C TYR A 111 -15.71 3.73 14.23
N ILE A 112 -15.16 4.84 13.74
CA ILE A 112 -14.17 5.62 14.51
C ILE A 112 -14.79 6.43 15.65
N ASP A 113 -16.10 6.72 15.58
CA ASP A 113 -16.87 7.36 16.66
C ASP A 113 -17.34 6.35 17.72
N ALA A 114 -17.22 5.05 17.45
CA ALA A 114 -17.72 4.02 18.35
C ALA A 114 -16.97 4.05 19.70
N PRO A 115 -17.68 4.13 20.84
CA PRO A 115 -17.06 4.16 22.16
C PRO A 115 -16.13 2.95 22.38
N GLY A 116 -14.89 3.23 22.79
CA GLY A 116 -13.87 2.21 23.07
C GLY A 116 -13.20 1.60 21.83
N VAL A 117 -13.44 2.14 20.62
CA VAL A 117 -12.70 1.74 19.42
C VAL A 117 -11.22 2.12 19.54
N TYR A 118 -10.94 3.34 19.97
CA TYR A 118 -9.60 3.81 20.32
C TYR A 118 -9.27 3.51 21.77
N TYR A 119 -8.02 3.09 22.01
CA TYR A 119 -7.48 3.06 23.36
C TYR A 119 -7.33 4.48 23.92
N THR A 120 -7.48 4.64 25.23
CA THR A 120 -7.39 5.93 25.91
C THR A 120 -6.07 6.63 25.58
N GLY A 121 -6.14 7.88 25.12
CA GLY A 121 -4.98 8.70 24.78
C GLY A 121 -4.43 8.50 23.36
N VAL A 122 -4.98 7.55 22.59
CA VAL A 122 -4.62 7.38 21.17
C VAL A 122 -5.36 8.42 20.33
N THR A 123 -4.61 9.28 19.65
CA THR A 123 -5.14 10.31 18.75
C THR A 123 -4.92 9.99 17.27
N GLU A 124 -4.15 8.95 16.96
CA GLU A 124 -3.81 8.60 15.59
C GLU A 124 -3.69 7.08 15.42
N GLN A 125 -4.39 6.54 14.43
CA GLN A 125 -4.39 5.11 14.14
C GLN A 125 -4.86 4.87 12.70
N ASN A 126 -4.39 3.79 12.09
CA ASN A 126 -4.95 3.30 10.85
C ASN A 126 -6.32 2.65 11.08
N VAL A 127 -7.20 2.75 10.09
CA VAL A 127 -8.49 2.05 10.02
C VAL A 127 -8.46 1.16 8.78
N LYS A 128 -8.85 -0.10 8.90
CA LYS A 128 -8.90 -1.04 7.79
C LYS A 128 -10.34 -1.48 7.53
N ILE A 129 -10.75 -1.41 6.28
CA ILE A 129 -11.93 -2.10 5.78
C ILE A 129 -11.48 -3.29 4.93
N VAL A 130 -12.10 -4.44 5.13
CA VAL A 130 -11.89 -5.64 4.30
C VAL A 130 -13.24 -6.24 3.93
N SER A 131 -13.44 -6.46 2.63
CA SER A 131 -14.55 -7.18 2.03
C SER A 131 -14.02 -8.45 1.36
N TRP A 132 -14.88 -9.46 1.26
CA TRP A 132 -14.56 -10.71 0.59
C TRP A 132 -15.71 -11.13 -0.31
N LEU A 133 -15.35 -11.55 -1.52
CA LEU A 133 -16.28 -12.00 -2.54
C LEU A 133 -15.88 -13.41 -2.94
N LEU A 134 -16.86 -14.31 -3.04
CA LEU A 134 -16.65 -15.62 -3.62
C LEU A 134 -16.49 -15.45 -5.14
N ASP A 135 -15.55 -16.18 -5.74
CA ASP A 135 -15.43 -16.14 -7.20
C ASP A 135 -16.70 -16.65 -7.88
N GLY A 136 -17.16 -15.95 -8.92
CA GLY A 136 -18.43 -16.25 -9.59
C GLY A 136 -19.70 -15.97 -8.76
N ALA A 137 -19.62 -15.15 -7.72
CA ALA A 137 -20.79 -14.75 -6.94
C ALA A 137 -21.87 -14.09 -7.84
N ALA A 138 -23.15 -14.44 -7.59
CA ALA A 138 -24.28 -13.87 -8.32
C ALA A 138 -24.37 -12.34 -8.13
N ALA A 139 -24.96 -11.65 -9.11
CA ALA A 139 -25.14 -10.19 -9.14
C ALA A 139 -25.78 -9.59 -7.87
N ALA A 140 -26.68 -10.33 -7.21
CA ALA A 140 -27.37 -9.88 -5.99
C ALA A 140 -26.72 -10.39 -4.69
N SER A 141 -25.52 -10.97 -4.75
CA SER A 141 -24.85 -11.54 -3.57
C SER A 141 -24.50 -10.44 -2.56
N PRO A 142 -24.66 -10.68 -1.25
CA PRO A 142 -24.25 -9.72 -0.24
C PRO A 142 -22.75 -9.44 -0.34
N ILE A 143 -22.34 -8.20 -0.05
CA ILE A 143 -20.92 -7.85 0.03
C ILE A 143 -20.54 -7.66 1.50
N PRO A 144 -20.12 -8.72 2.19
CA PRO A 144 -19.77 -8.62 3.59
C PRO A 144 -18.51 -7.78 3.79
N ALA A 145 -18.42 -7.08 4.92
CA ALA A 145 -17.25 -6.29 5.24
C ALA A 145 -16.97 -6.26 6.75
N ILE A 146 -15.69 -6.17 7.11
CA ILE A 146 -15.22 -5.90 8.46
C ILE A 146 -14.47 -4.57 8.47
N LEU A 147 -14.82 -3.71 9.42
CA LEU A 147 -14.01 -2.55 9.80
C LEU A 147 -13.28 -2.86 11.11
N MET A 148 -11.97 -2.62 11.12
CA MET A 148 -11.12 -2.84 12.28
C MET A 148 -10.01 -1.79 12.36
N LEU A 149 -9.37 -1.66 13.51
CA LEU A 149 -8.08 -0.98 13.62
C LEU A 149 -6.96 -2.01 13.46
N PRO A 150 -6.15 -1.98 12.38
CA PRO A 150 -4.95 -2.80 12.32
C PRO A 150 -3.84 -2.18 13.20
N LYS A 151 -2.78 -2.95 13.44
CA LYS A 151 -1.53 -2.39 14.00
C LYS A 151 -1.02 -1.25 13.10
N SER A 152 -0.82 -0.08 13.70
CA SER A 152 -0.30 1.11 13.00
C SER A 152 1.21 1.22 13.20
N SER A 153 1.89 1.68 12.17
CA SER A 153 3.33 1.97 12.20
C SER A 153 3.58 3.21 11.38
N TYR A 154 4.00 4.29 12.04
CA TYR A 154 4.36 5.56 11.41
C TYR A 154 5.87 5.73 11.44
N PRO A 155 6.51 6.24 10.36
CA PRO A 155 7.94 6.50 10.38
C PRO A 155 8.33 7.47 11.50
N PRO A 156 9.48 7.27 12.16
CA PRO A 156 10.01 8.24 13.11
C PRO A 156 10.40 9.54 12.37
N ALA A 157 10.40 10.67 13.09
CA ALA A 157 10.71 11.98 12.52
C ALA A 157 12.06 12.01 11.76
N ALA A 158 13.07 11.32 12.29
CA ALA A 158 14.39 11.20 11.67
C ALA A 158 14.32 10.63 10.23
N MET A 159 13.40 9.69 9.94
CA MET A 159 13.30 9.09 8.61
C MET A 159 12.80 10.07 7.54
N TYR A 160 12.16 11.17 7.93
CA TYR A 160 11.79 12.24 6.99
C TYR A 160 12.95 13.19 6.68
N HIS A 161 14.01 13.16 7.47
CA HIS A 161 15.26 13.88 7.23
C HIS A 161 16.28 12.97 6.56
N ASP A 162 16.47 11.76 7.10
CA ASP A 162 17.51 10.83 6.69
C ASP A 162 17.13 10.02 5.46
N GLY A 163 15.83 9.70 5.31
CA GLY A 163 15.29 8.83 4.27
C GLY A 163 15.14 7.38 4.68
N ALA A 164 14.34 6.65 3.90
CA ALA A 164 14.11 5.21 4.06
C ALA A 164 15.03 4.38 3.16
N LYS A 165 15.32 3.16 3.62
CA LYS A 165 16.02 2.15 2.81
C LYS A 165 15.00 1.27 2.10
N LEU A 166 15.05 1.24 0.78
CA LEU A 166 14.23 0.36 -0.05
C LEU A 166 15.10 -0.71 -0.70
N GLY A 167 14.48 -1.67 -1.40
CA GLY A 167 15.20 -2.61 -2.26
C GLY A 167 14.36 -3.08 -3.43
N PHE A 168 15.01 -3.65 -4.44
CA PHE A 168 14.31 -4.31 -5.54
C PHE A 168 13.91 -5.74 -5.19
N LEU A 169 12.64 -6.06 -5.45
CA LEU A 169 12.14 -7.42 -5.45
C LEU A 169 11.88 -7.84 -6.90
N TYR A 170 12.81 -8.63 -7.44
CA TYR A 170 12.76 -9.12 -8.83
C TYR A 170 11.65 -10.15 -9.06
N ASP A 171 11.20 -10.28 -10.31
CA ASP A 171 10.14 -11.21 -10.73
C ASP A 171 8.89 -11.10 -9.85
N ALA A 172 8.49 -9.86 -9.57
CA ALA A 172 7.38 -9.55 -8.69
C ALA A 172 6.44 -8.56 -9.37
N HIS A 173 5.19 -8.96 -9.56
CA HIS A 173 4.16 -8.15 -10.18
C HIS A 173 2.80 -8.45 -9.55
N ARG A 174 1.87 -7.53 -9.74
CA ARG A 174 0.48 -7.71 -9.33
C ARG A 174 -0.31 -8.25 -10.51
N ALA A 175 -1.18 -9.23 -10.25
CA ALA A 175 -2.02 -9.81 -11.31
C ALA A 175 -3.05 -8.80 -11.87
N ASN A 176 -3.69 -8.02 -11.00
CA ASN A 176 -4.52 -6.88 -11.37
C ASN A 176 -4.09 -5.69 -10.51
N PRO A 177 -3.35 -4.72 -11.07
CA PRO A 177 -2.85 -3.59 -10.32
C PRO A 177 -3.93 -2.53 -10.05
N ASN A 178 -5.05 -2.46 -10.77
CA ASN A 178 -6.00 -1.35 -10.56
C ASN A 178 -7.00 -1.62 -9.41
N ALA A 179 -7.20 -2.89 -9.04
CA ALA A 179 -8.01 -3.25 -7.88
C ALA A 179 -7.15 -3.43 -6.62
N LYS A 180 -7.55 -2.85 -5.48
CA LYS A 180 -6.87 -3.03 -4.19
C LYS A 180 -7.23 -4.37 -3.54
N VAL A 181 -6.83 -5.46 -4.19
CA VAL A 181 -7.04 -6.84 -3.76
C VAL A 181 -5.81 -7.36 -3.01
N ALA A 182 -6.05 -8.16 -1.96
CA ALA A 182 -4.97 -8.83 -1.22
C ALA A 182 -4.29 -9.91 -2.09
N GLN A 183 -2.96 -9.87 -2.14
CA GLN A 183 -2.14 -10.86 -2.86
C GLN A 183 -1.15 -11.48 -1.88
N THR A 184 -1.64 -12.42 -1.06
CA THR A 184 -0.94 -12.96 0.11
C THR A 184 0.45 -13.52 -0.22
N ALA A 185 0.60 -14.23 -1.34
CA ALA A 185 1.89 -14.79 -1.76
C ALA A 185 2.94 -13.68 -2.03
N LEU A 186 2.56 -12.68 -2.83
CA LEU A 186 3.42 -11.52 -3.10
C LEU A 186 3.73 -10.74 -1.83
N ARG A 187 2.72 -10.56 -0.97
CA ARG A 187 2.86 -9.86 0.31
C ARG A 187 3.87 -10.55 1.23
N ASN A 188 3.74 -11.86 1.41
CA ASN A 188 4.63 -12.64 2.26
C ASN A 188 6.07 -12.63 1.73
N ARG A 189 6.24 -12.72 0.39
CA ARG A 189 7.55 -12.64 -0.25
C ARG A 189 8.22 -11.29 -0.01
N ALA A 190 7.47 -10.19 -0.15
CA ALA A 190 7.97 -8.84 0.12
C ALA A 190 8.32 -8.65 1.60
N GLU A 191 7.47 -9.09 2.53
CA GLU A 191 7.72 -8.98 3.97
C GLU A 191 8.96 -9.78 4.42
N ALA A 192 9.14 -11.00 3.88
CA ALA A 192 10.32 -11.81 4.15
C ALA A 192 11.60 -11.11 3.66
N PHE A 193 11.58 -10.58 2.43
CA PHE A 193 12.73 -9.86 1.87
C PHE A 193 13.03 -8.56 2.64
N GLN A 194 12.01 -7.81 3.05
CA GLN A 194 12.17 -6.61 3.88
C GLN A 194 12.84 -6.93 5.21
N LYS A 195 12.34 -7.94 5.92
CA LYS A 195 12.86 -8.35 7.23
C LYS A 195 14.30 -8.85 7.14
N GLU A 196 14.60 -9.69 6.15
CA GLU A 196 15.94 -10.25 5.96
C GLU A 196 16.98 -9.15 5.70
N ASN A 197 16.60 -8.10 4.97
CA ASN A 197 17.54 -7.08 4.50
C ASN A 197 17.46 -5.75 5.26
N GLY A 198 16.65 -5.67 6.32
CA GLY A 198 16.45 -4.45 7.09
C GLY A 198 15.89 -3.29 6.27
N LEU A 199 15.02 -3.59 5.30
CA LEU A 199 14.41 -2.60 4.41
C LEU A 199 13.07 -2.13 4.95
N PHE A 200 12.76 -0.87 4.71
CA PHE A 200 11.46 -0.30 5.08
C PHE A 200 10.36 -0.71 4.08
N GLU A 201 10.71 -0.87 2.80
CA GLU A 201 9.80 -1.27 1.73
C GLU A 201 10.59 -1.87 0.55
N VAL A 202 9.89 -2.49 -0.39
CA VAL A 202 10.50 -2.98 -1.64
C VAL A 202 9.75 -2.43 -2.84
N LEU A 203 10.48 -2.11 -3.90
CA LEU A 203 9.95 -1.84 -5.24
C LEU A 203 9.85 -3.16 -6.01
N LEU A 204 8.68 -3.41 -6.59
CA LEU A 204 8.41 -4.60 -7.38
C LEU A 204 9.02 -4.42 -8.77
N VAL A 205 9.84 -5.37 -9.20
CA VAL A 205 10.45 -5.35 -10.54
C VAL A 205 9.87 -6.50 -11.33
N HIS A 206 9.25 -6.18 -12.46
CA HIS A 206 8.70 -7.15 -13.39
C HIS A 206 9.82 -7.94 -14.10
N SER A 207 9.41 -8.97 -14.83
CA SER A 207 10.35 -9.84 -15.54
C SER A 207 11.03 -9.13 -16.72
N ALA A 208 12.04 -9.79 -17.31
CA ALA A 208 12.68 -9.34 -18.55
C ALA A 208 11.69 -9.22 -19.72
N ALA A 209 10.68 -10.11 -19.78
CA ALA A 209 9.65 -10.08 -20.83
C ALA A 209 8.78 -8.82 -20.77
N ASP A 210 8.66 -8.24 -19.57
CA ASP A 210 7.94 -6.99 -19.33
C ASP A 210 8.88 -5.77 -19.37
N GLY A 211 10.14 -5.93 -19.79
CA GLY A 211 11.10 -4.82 -19.88
C GLY A 211 11.55 -4.28 -18.53
N PHE A 212 11.52 -5.09 -17.47
CA PHE A 212 11.94 -4.70 -16.11
C PHE A 212 11.19 -3.46 -15.59
N LEU A 213 9.88 -3.39 -15.86
CA LEU A 213 9.01 -2.36 -15.28
C LEU A 213 9.10 -2.37 -13.76
N VAL A 214 9.06 -1.16 -13.18
CA VAL A 214 9.05 -0.94 -11.73
C VAL A 214 7.80 -0.14 -11.40
N PRO A 215 6.60 -0.74 -11.41
CA PRO A 215 5.37 0.05 -11.32
C PRO A 215 5.17 0.65 -9.92
N GLU A 216 5.37 -0.12 -8.87
CA GLU A 216 5.11 0.33 -7.50
C GLU A 216 5.89 -0.52 -6.49
N GLY A 217 5.78 -0.16 -5.21
CA GLY A 217 6.25 -0.99 -4.11
C GLY A 217 5.19 -1.97 -3.61
N SER A 218 5.54 -2.81 -2.62
CA SER A 218 4.63 -3.85 -2.15
C SER A 218 3.35 -3.33 -1.49
N ARG A 219 3.36 -2.06 -1.02
CA ARG A 219 2.20 -1.35 -0.45
C ARG A 219 2.18 0.16 -0.75
N SER A 220 3.05 0.61 -1.62
CA SER A 220 3.34 2.03 -1.79
C SER A 220 3.43 2.38 -3.26
N ASN A 221 3.00 3.58 -3.63
CA ASN A 221 3.49 4.17 -4.86
C ASN A 221 4.84 4.84 -4.60
N TYR A 222 5.46 5.37 -5.63
CA TYR A 222 6.62 6.23 -5.48
C TYR A 222 6.56 7.37 -6.48
N LEU A 223 7.34 8.41 -6.20
CA LEU A 223 7.53 9.58 -7.05
C LEU A 223 9.03 9.77 -7.23
N LEU A 224 9.48 9.92 -8.47
CA LEU A 224 10.87 10.24 -8.77
C LEU A 224 10.97 11.65 -9.35
N GLN A 225 12.02 12.37 -8.98
CA GLN A 225 12.40 13.61 -9.63
C GLN A 225 13.49 13.30 -10.66
N ARG A 226 13.32 13.77 -11.89
CA ARG A 226 14.37 13.76 -12.93
C ARG A 226 15.36 14.91 -12.70
N ARG A 227 16.50 14.86 -13.39
CA ARG A 227 17.53 15.90 -13.28
C ARG A 227 17.08 17.29 -13.74
N ASP A 228 16.19 17.34 -14.71
CA ASP A 228 15.57 18.57 -15.20
C ASP A 228 14.51 19.14 -14.23
N GLY A 229 14.28 18.49 -13.09
CA GLY A 229 13.32 18.90 -12.07
C GLY A 229 11.91 18.35 -12.26
N THR A 230 11.63 17.65 -13.37
CA THR A 230 10.30 17.08 -13.62
C THR A 230 9.99 15.90 -12.69
N TRP A 231 8.74 15.75 -12.29
CA TRP A 231 8.28 14.70 -11.39
C TRP A 231 7.56 13.61 -12.15
N TRP A 232 8.01 12.36 -12.02
CA TRP A 232 7.39 11.21 -12.67
C TRP A 232 6.88 10.20 -11.64
N CYS A 233 5.81 9.51 -12.01
CA CYS A 233 5.34 8.29 -11.35
C CYS A 233 4.92 7.27 -12.41
N SER A 234 4.70 6.03 -11.99
CA SER A 234 4.35 4.95 -12.89
C SER A 234 2.97 5.14 -13.53
N ALA A 235 2.77 4.60 -14.73
CA ALA A 235 1.52 4.69 -15.48
C ALA A 235 0.34 4.12 -14.67
N GLU A 236 -0.82 4.76 -14.76
CA GLU A 236 -1.98 4.40 -13.91
C GLU A 236 -2.45 2.97 -14.15
N GLU A 237 -2.37 2.49 -15.40
CA GLU A 237 -2.71 1.12 -15.76
C GLU A 237 -1.84 0.06 -15.08
N ASP A 238 -0.64 0.43 -14.62
CA ASP A 238 0.33 -0.51 -14.06
C ASP A 238 0.33 -0.53 -12.51
N ILE A 239 -0.46 0.34 -11.84
CA ILE A 239 -0.43 0.53 -10.38
C ILE A 239 -1.82 0.53 -9.72
N VAL A 240 -1.85 0.32 -8.39
CA VAL A 240 -2.98 0.85 -7.61
C VAL A 240 -2.72 2.34 -7.45
N VAL A 241 -3.58 3.17 -8.05
CA VAL A 241 -3.52 4.62 -7.84
C VAL A 241 -3.84 4.93 -6.38
N GLY A 242 -2.79 5.21 -5.60
CA GLY A 242 -2.88 5.44 -4.16
C GLY A 242 -3.51 6.79 -3.81
N ILE A 243 -4.22 6.85 -2.67
CA ILE A 243 -4.76 8.12 -2.17
C ILE A 243 -3.63 9.10 -1.85
N THR A 244 -2.52 8.61 -1.27
CA THR A 244 -1.33 9.42 -1.05
C THR A 244 -0.72 9.95 -2.34
N LEU A 245 -0.73 9.16 -3.43
CA LEU A 245 -0.28 9.62 -4.75
C LEU A 245 -1.17 10.74 -5.28
N LYS A 246 -2.51 10.56 -5.28
CA LYS A 246 -3.46 11.61 -5.68
C LYS A 246 -3.29 12.90 -4.88
N ALA A 247 -3.17 12.79 -3.55
CA ALA A 247 -2.95 13.94 -2.68
C ALA A 247 -1.59 14.60 -2.96
N THR A 248 -0.56 13.84 -3.35
CA THR A 248 0.77 14.39 -3.68
C THR A 248 0.72 15.34 -4.87
N TYR A 249 -0.23 15.17 -5.80
CA TYR A 249 -0.40 16.11 -6.92
C TYR A 249 -0.73 17.52 -6.41
N ARG A 250 -1.72 17.63 -5.53
CA ARG A 250 -2.10 18.88 -4.85
C ARG A 250 -0.93 19.43 -4.03
N VAL A 251 -0.22 18.56 -3.31
CA VAL A 251 0.93 18.95 -2.48
C VAL A 251 2.06 19.59 -3.28
N LEU A 252 2.45 19.00 -4.42
CA LEU A 252 3.51 19.54 -5.26
C LEU A 252 3.11 20.88 -5.88
N GLU A 253 1.87 20.99 -6.35
CA GLU A 253 1.33 22.22 -6.90
C GLU A 253 1.31 23.34 -5.85
N ALA A 254 0.80 23.06 -4.65
CA ALA A 254 0.78 24.01 -3.53
C ALA A 254 2.20 24.42 -3.06
N CYS A 255 3.19 23.55 -3.25
CA CYS A 255 4.60 23.86 -2.97
C CYS A 255 5.33 24.57 -4.12
N GLY A 256 4.66 24.85 -5.25
CA GLY A 256 5.28 25.47 -6.43
C GLY A 256 6.28 24.56 -7.16
N LEU A 257 6.10 23.24 -7.07
CA LEU A 257 7.03 22.22 -7.61
C LEU A 257 6.60 21.63 -8.96
N GLY A 258 5.48 22.09 -9.52
CA GLY A 258 4.96 21.64 -10.80
C GLY A 258 4.04 20.42 -10.71
N SER A 259 3.79 19.79 -11.85
CA SER A 259 2.89 18.64 -12.00
C SER A 259 3.64 17.31 -12.06
N VAL A 260 2.89 16.22 -11.83
CA VAL A 260 3.39 14.84 -11.94
C VAL A 260 3.03 14.26 -13.31
N HIS A 261 3.97 13.57 -13.93
CA HIS A 261 3.78 12.89 -15.20
C HIS A 261 3.79 11.37 -15.04
N HIS A 262 2.71 10.72 -15.47
CA HIS A 262 2.64 9.26 -15.55
C HIS A 262 3.49 8.72 -16.71
N ARG A 263 4.34 7.72 -16.44
CA ARG A 263 5.23 7.07 -17.42
C ARG A 263 5.34 5.58 -17.13
N LYS A 264 5.64 4.77 -18.14
CA LYS A 264 6.03 3.37 -17.94
C LYS A 264 7.45 3.31 -17.42
N LEU A 265 7.59 3.38 -16.10
CA LEU A 265 8.87 3.43 -15.42
C LEU A 265 9.50 2.04 -15.34
N ASN A 266 10.76 1.94 -15.72
CA ASN A 266 11.57 0.73 -15.58
C ASN A 266 12.75 0.95 -14.63
N LEU A 267 13.55 -0.10 -14.44
CA LEU A 267 14.69 -0.08 -13.53
C LEU A 267 15.69 1.05 -13.87
N LYS A 268 15.92 1.37 -15.15
CA LYS A 268 16.80 2.47 -15.57
C LYS A 268 16.28 3.82 -15.10
N ASP A 269 14.98 4.07 -15.20
CA ASP A 269 14.39 5.34 -14.76
C ASP A 269 14.61 5.58 -13.26
N VAL A 270 14.51 4.52 -12.47
CA VAL A 270 14.75 4.56 -11.01
C VAL A 270 16.24 4.77 -10.72
N LEU A 271 17.13 4.06 -11.40
CA LEU A 271 18.59 4.22 -11.22
C LEU A 271 19.09 5.62 -11.60
N GLU A 272 18.46 6.26 -12.58
CA GLU A 272 18.85 7.57 -13.09
C GLU A 272 18.14 8.76 -12.41
N CYS A 273 17.30 8.50 -11.40
CA CYS A 273 16.57 9.56 -10.74
C CYS A 273 17.50 10.50 -9.94
N LYS A 274 17.09 11.77 -9.81
CA LYS A 274 17.76 12.74 -8.95
C LYS A 274 17.41 12.52 -7.48
N SER A 275 16.15 12.20 -7.21
CA SER A 275 15.62 11.90 -5.88
C SER A 275 14.41 10.99 -6.01
N LEU A 276 14.16 10.18 -4.98
CA LEU A 276 13.06 9.23 -4.93
C LEU A 276 12.28 9.39 -3.62
N TYR A 277 10.95 9.34 -3.71
CA TYR A 277 10.04 9.42 -2.57
C TYR A 277 9.08 8.25 -2.62
N MET A 278 8.93 7.55 -1.50
CA MET A 278 7.90 6.55 -1.33
C MET A 278 6.61 7.21 -0.81
N LEU A 279 5.48 6.77 -1.35
CA LEU A 279 4.15 7.27 -1.04
C LEU A 279 3.27 6.17 -0.45
N GLY A 280 2.74 6.39 0.76
CA GLY A 280 1.76 5.47 1.36
C GLY A 280 0.93 6.10 2.47
N THR A 281 -0.20 5.48 2.82
CA THR A 281 -1.14 6.01 3.83
C THR A 281 -0.44 6.36 5.15
N SER A 282 0.34 5.43 5.71
CA SER A 282 1.01 5.64 7.00
C SER A 282 2.30 6.44 6.86
N PRO A 283 3.18 6.17 5.88
CA PRO A 283 4.42 6.93 5.71
C PRO A 283 4.24 8.35 5.18
N THR A 284 3.09 8.64 4.56
CA THR A 284 2.82 9.83 3.75
C THR A 284 3.81 9.95 2.59
N ILE A 285 4.59 11.02 2.54
CA ILE A 285 5.63 11.26 1.54
C ILE A 285 6.97 11.10 2.26
N LEU A 286 7.70 10.02 1.96
CA LEU A 286 8.92 9.63 2.66
C LEU A 286 10.09 9.62 1.68
N PRO A 287 11.18 10.38 1.91
CA PRO A 287 12.33 10.34 1.02
C PRO A 287 13.00 8.96 1.10
N VAL A 288 13.67 8.56 0.02
CA VAL A 288 14.43 7.33 -0.06
C VAL A 288 15.90 7.68 -0.08
N GLN A 289 16.66 7.18 0.90
CA GLN A 289 18.10 7.43 1.00
C GLN A 289 18.92 6.40 0.25
N SER A 290 18.38 5.20 0.10
CA SER A 290 19.10 4.12 -0.54
C SER A 290 18.18 3.04 -1.07
N LEU A 291 18.67 2.34 -2.08
CA LEU A 291 17.99 1.27 -2.76
C LEU A 291 18.92 0.07 -2.89
N LEU A 292 18.61 -1.01 -2.18
CA LEU A 292 19.28 -2.30 -2.32
C LEU A 292 19.04 -2.85 -3.73
N LEU A 293 20.11 -2.95 -4.50
CA LEU A 293 20.07 -3.42 -5.89
C LEU A 293 20.10 -4.94 -5.94
N TYR A 294 21.02 -5.55 -5.19
CA TYR A 294 21.13 -7.00 -5.04
C TYR A 294 21.87 -7.37 -3.75
N LYS A 295 21.70 -8.62 -3.31
CA LYS A 295 22.32 -9.18 -2.09
C LYS A 295 22.79 -10.63 -2.22
N SER A 296 22.60 -11.23 -3.39
CA SER A 296 22.96 -12.61 -3.71
C SER A 296 23.27 -12.75 -5.19
N ASP A 297 23.92 -13.85 -5.58
CA ASP A 297 24.21 -14.15 -7.00
C ASP A 297 22.94 -14.15 -7.87
N ASP A 298 21.82 -14.68 -7.36
CA ASP A 298 20.55 -14.68 -8.08
C ASP A 298 20.04 -13.27 -8.35
N THR A 299 19.95 -12.43 -7.32
CA THR A 299 19.48 -11.04 -7.46
C THR A 299 20.45 -10.19 -8.27
N ARG A 300 21.75 -10.47 -8.17
CA ARG A 300 22.78 -9.83 -8.98
C ARG A 300 22.62 -10.17 -10.45
N ARG A 301 22.35 -11.44 -10.79
CA ARG A 301 22.06 -11.87 -12.16
C ARG A 301 20.87 -11.11 -12.74
N CYS A 302 19.78 -10.97 -11.99
CA CYS A 302 18.62 -10.18 -12.42
C CYS A 302 18.98 -8.70 -12.65
N PHE A 303 19.79 -8.11 -11.77
CA PHE A 303 20.26 -6.73 -11.92
C PHE A 303 21.16 -6.55 -13.15
N ASP A 304 22.13 -7.45 -13.35
CA ASP A 304 23.07 -7.41 -14.47
C ASP A 304 22.30 -7.59 -15.81
N GLU A 305 21.33 -8.50 -15.86
CA GLU A 305 20.45 -8.68 -17.02
C GLU A 305 19.62 -7.42 -17.32
N ALA A 306 19.02 -6.82 -16.29
CA ALA A 306 18.22 -5.60 -16.44
C ALA A 306 19.05 -4.41 -16.93
N THR A 307 20.23 -4.19 -16.34
CA THR A 307 21.12 -3.09 -16.72
C THR A 307 21.66 -3.26 -18.14
N GLN A 308 21.99 -4.49 -18.55
CA GLN A 308 22.37 -4.79 -19.93
C GLN A 308 21.22 -4.55 -20.91
N ALA A 309 20.04 -5.09 -20.64
CA ALA A 309 18.88 -4.99 -21.52
C ALA A 309 18.40 -3.54 -21.71
N LEU A 310 18.46 -2.73 -20.65
CA LEU A 310 18.04 -1.32 -20.67
C LEU A 310 19.16 -0.36 -21.11
N GLY A 311 20.37 -0.85 -21.37
CA GLY A 311 21.54 -0.03 -21.71
C GLY A 311 21.82 1.00 -20.61
N VAL A 312 21.87 0.55 -19.35
CA VAL A 312 22.23 1.38 -18.20
C VAL A 312 23.74 1.49 -18.16
N ASP A 313 24.26 2.71 -18.25
CA ASP A 313 25.69 2.96 -18.06
C ASP A 313 25.97 3.25 -16.58
N LEU A 314 26.37 2.20 -15.86
CA LEU A 314 26.74 2.26 -14.45
C LEU A 314 28.02 3.08 -14.18
N THR A 315 28.76 3.45 -15.22
CA THR A 315 29.98 4.28 -15.12
C THR A 315 29.70 5.77 -15.25
N THR A 316 28.46 6.17 -15.53
CA THR A 316 28.10 7.59 -15.57
C THR A 316 27.94 8.18 -14.18
N GLY A 317 28.08 9.51 -14.09
CA GLY A 317 27.70 10.34 -12.93
C GLY A 317 26.28 10.15 -12.38
N LEU A 318 25.42 9.39 -13.07
CA LEU A 318 24.09 8.99 -12.59
C LEU A 318 24.16 7.84 -11.57
N CYS A 319 25.13 6.94 -11.73
CA CYS A 319 25.23 5.69 -10.96
C CYS A 319 26.41 5.65 -9.97
N HIS A 320 27.18 6.73 -9.84
CA HIS A 320 28.39 6.78 -8.98
C HIS A 320 28.14 6.66 -7.47
N ALA A 321 26.89 6.57 -7.04
CA ALA A 321 26.51 6.33 -5.67
C ALA A 321 26.22 4.85 -5.36
N ILE A 322 26.55 3.92 -6.29
CA ILE A 322 26.43 2.48 -6.02
C ILE A 322 27.59 2.03 -5.15
N HIS A 323 27.29 1.71 -3.90
CA HIS A 323 28.22 1.11 -2.96
C HIS A 323 28.11 -0.41 -3.03
N ARG A 324 29.25 -1.08 -3.24
CA ARG A 324 29.35 -2.54 -3.25
C ARG A 324 30.11 -3.01 -2.01
N THR A 325 29.70 -4.13 -1.44
CA THR A 325 30.49 -4.80 -0.40
C THR A 325 31.79 -5.37 -0.98
N ASP A 326 32.79 -5.59 -0.14
CA ASP A 326 34.11 -6.08 -0.56
C ASP A 326 34.05 -7.44 -1.27
N ASP A 327 33.11 -8.30 -0.86
CA ASP A 327 32.84 -9.59 -1.49
C ASP A 327 32.02 -9.49 -2.80
N GLY A 328 31.55 -8.28 -3.14
CA GLY A 328 30.74 -8.01 -4.32
C GLY A 328 29.34 -8.65 -4.31
N CYS A 329 28.91 -9.27 -3.20
CA CYS A 329 27.63 -9.98 -3.14
C CYS A 329 26.44 -9.04 -2.94
N ARG A 330 26.70 -7.81 -2.46
CA ARG A 330 25.69 -6.81 -2.17
C ARG A 330 26.04 -5.47 -2.82
N ALA A 331 25.03 -4.83 -3.40
CA ALA A 331 25.15 -3.46 -3.89
C ALA A 331 23.93 -2.62 -3.52
N GLU A 332 24.18 -1.36 -3.19
CA GLU A 332 23.17 -0.39 -2.80
C GLU A 332 23.41 0.92 -3.53
N LEU A 333 22.38 1.45 -4.17
CA LEU A 333 22.40 2.81 -4.72
C LEU A 333 22.08 3.79 -3.60
N VAL A 334 22.97 4.74 -3.33
CA VAL A 334 22.67 5.87 -2.43
C VAL A 334 22.00 6.98 -3.24
N ILE A 335 20.89 7.50 -2.73
CA ILE A 335 20.09 8.54 -3.37
C ILE A 335 20.17 9.80 -2.49
N PRO A 336 20.54 10.96 -3.03
CA PRO A 336 20.56 12.20 -2.26
C PRO A 336 19.19 12.53 -1.68
N VAL A 337 19.16 12.84 -0.38
CA VAL A 337 17.96 13.28 0.32
C VAL A 337 18.03 14.78 0.53
N ASP A 338 16.95 15.47 0.15
CA ASP A 338 16.74 16.87 0.49
C ASP A 338 16.07 16.94 1.87
N ALA A 339 16.88 17.28 2.86
CA ALA A 339 16.51 17.34 4.27
C ALA A 339 15.39 18.36 4.58
N GLU A 340 15.17 19.36 3.71
CA GLU A 340 14.14 20.39 3.90
C GLU A 340 12.87 20.08 3.11
N LEU A 341 13.03 19.53 1.91
CA LEU A 341 11.90 19.26 1.02
C LEU A 341 10.94 18.21 1.59
N ALA A 342 11.45 17.08 2.09
CA ALA A 342 10.58 16.03 2.63
C ALA A 342 9.70 16.51 3.81
N PRO A 343 10.24 17.18 4.85
CA PRO A 343 9.42 17.79 5.90
C PRO A 343 8.40 18.81 5.37
N ARG A 344 8.77 19.61 4.36
CA ARG A 344 7.86 20.57 3.71
C ARG A 344 6.70 19.88 3.01
N LEU A 345 6.97 18.86 2.20
CA LEU A 345 5.97 18.04 1.51
C LEU A 345 5.03 17.35 2.50
N ARG A 346 5.59 16.78 3.58
CA ARG A 346 4.79 16.15 4.64
C ARG A 346 3.88 17.15 5.34
N THR A 347 4.40 18.34 5.67
CA THR A 347 3.61 19.38 6.32
C THR A 347 2.45 19.82 5.42
N GLN A 348 2.71 20.01 4.13
CA GLN A 348 1.66 20.36 3.17
C GLN A 348 0.64 19.22 3.01
N TYR A 349 1.07 17.96 2.95
CA TYR A 349 0.17 16.80 2.88
C TYR A 349 -0.83 16.77 4.05
N ILE A 350 -0.40 17.08 5.27
CA ILE A 350 -1.29 17.13 6.42
C ILE A 350 -2.30 18.29 6.29
N LYS A 351 -1.89 19.46 5.78
CA LYS A 351 -2.81 20.58 5.53
C LYS A 351 -3.87 20.21 4.49
N GLU A 352 -3.48 19.57 3.39
CA GLU A 352 -4.42 19.09 2.37
C GLU A 352 -5.43 18.10 2.96
N ALA A 353 -4.99 17.26 3.90
CA ALA A 353 -5.84 16.28 4.57
C ALA A 353 -6.84 16.91 5.57
N GLU A 354 -6.49 18.05 6.15
CA GLU A 354 -7.34 18.78 7.10
C GLU A 354 -8.36 19.68 6.39
N SER A 355 -8.11 20.02 5.13
CA SER A 355 -9.02 20.79 4.28
C SER A 355 -10.00 19.95 3.44
N ASP A 356 -9.77 18.63 3.38
CA ASP A 356 -10.64 17.64 2.73
C ASP A 356 -11.77 17.20 3.68
#